data_AF-A0AAQ1J487-F1
#
_entry.id   AF-A0AAQ1J487-F1
#
_cell.length_a   1.000
_cell.length_b   1.000
_cell.length_c   1.000
_cell.angle_alpha   90.00
_cell.angle_beta   90.00
_cell.angle_gamma   90.00
#
_symmetry.space_group_name_H-M   'P 1'
#
loop_
_entity.id
_entity.type
_entity.pdbx_description
1 polymer ?
#
loop_
_entity_poly.entity_id
_entity_poly.type
_entity_poly.pdbx_seq_one_letter_code
_entity_poly.pdbx_strand_id
1 'polypeptide(L)'
;MTWTDWAALALFFICWLGYSPILAFISRRGGSLNQDMEHVRAAWMQSMTHREMKLIDSQLMGHSINSASFFASTNLLLIAAVAGILFGGESALQGFAAVGAENVPMKILEAKLALVLICLARGFLDFIWALRQMNYALALIGAAPEIHTKTDRKAFSEAAGQLLNPALSSFSQGVRGYYFALAAAAWLFGPLWLALGVASSFGLLIYRQEASPAARAIRNARRLLDN
;
A
#
# COMPACT_ATOMS: atom_id res chain seq x y z
N MET A 1 -20.13 -23.65 -7.20
CA MET A 1 -19.06 -22.84 -7.83
C MET A 1 -18.79 -23.43 -9.20
N THR A 2 -18.79 -22.58 -10.22
CA THR A 2 -18.51 -22.93 -11.62
C THR A 2 -16.99 -22.94 -11.86
N TRP A 3 -16.53 -23.49 -13.00
CA TRP A 3 -15.11 -23.41 -13.39
C TRP A 3 -14.61 -21.95 -13.47
N THR A 4 -15.48 -21.03 -13.86
CA THR A 4 -15.18 -19.59 -13.94
C THR A 4 -14.94 -18.95 -12.57
N ASP A 5 -15.59 -19.43 -11.50
CA ASP A 5 -15.29 -18.98 -10.12
C ASP A 5 -13.85 -19.32 -9.73
N TRP A 6 -13.43 -20.56 -9.99
CA TRP A 6 -12.09 -21.04 -9.66
C TRP A 6 -11.01 -20.31 -10.46
N ALA A 7 -11.24 -20.09 -11.76
CA ALA A 7 -10.33 -19.33 -12.59
C ALA A 7 -10.18 -17.87 -12.12
N ALA A 8 -11.29 -17.21 -11.76
CA ALA A 8 -11.27 -15.84 -11.26
C ALA A 8 -10.56 -15.72 -9.90
N LEU A 9 -10.77 -16.70 -8.99
CA LEU A 9 -10.07 -16.76 -7.71
C LEU A 9 -8.57 -17.02 -7.88
N ALA A 10 -8.20 -17.95 -8.77
CA ALA A 10 -6.79 -18.21 -9.07
C ALA A 10 -6.10 -16.95 -9.61
N LEU A 11 -6.74 -16.24 -10.54
CA LEU A 11 -6.26 -14.96 -11.05
C LEU A 11 -6.13 -13.92 -9.92
N PHE A 12 -7.13 -13.83 -9.03
CA PHE A 12 -7.10 -12.94 -7.88
C PHE A 12 -5.87 -13.20 -7.01
N PHE A 13 -5.64 -14.44 -6.57
CA PHE A 13 -4.53 -14.77 -5.68
C PHE A 13 -3.17 -14.60 -6.35
N ILE A 14 -3.04 -14.95 -7.64
CA ILE A 14 -1.81 -14.72 -8.42
C ILE A 14 -1.50 -13.22 -8.51
N CYS A 15 -2.48 -12.39 -8.85
CA CYS A 15 -2.28 -10.94 -8.95
C CYS A 15 -2.05 -10.29 -7.58
N TRP A 16 -2.75 -10.74 -6.53
CA TRP A 16 -2.67 -10.15 -5.19
C TRP A 16 -1.35 -10.48 -4.49
N LEU A 17 -1.02 -11.77 -4.39
CA LEU A 17 0.20 -12.24 -3.72
C LEU A 17 1.43 -12.07 -4.63
N GLY A 18 1.26 -12.25 -5.93
CA GLY A 18 2.32 -12.12 -6.92
C GLY A 18 2.61 -10.69 -7.37
N TYR A 19 1.87 -9.67 -6.91
CA TYR A 19 2.08 -8.30 -7.37
C TYR A 19 3.54 -7.84 -7.24
N SER A 20 4.13 -7.98 -6.05
CA SER A 20 5.49 -7.48 -5.78
C SER A 20 6.54 -8.15 -6.68
N PRO A 21 6.62 -9.50 -6.76
CA PRO A 21 7.59 -10.15 -7.66
C PRO A 21 7.30 -9.90 -9.15
N ILE A 22 6.02 -9.83 -9.56
CA ILE A 22 5.66 -9.56 -10.95
C ILE A 22 6.05 -8.12 -11.34
N LEU A 23 5.75 -7.14 -10.49
CA LEU A 23 6.20 -5.76 -10.70
C LEU A 23 7.72 -5.72 -10.81
N ALA A 24 8.44 -6.34 -9.86
CA ALA A 24 9.90 -6.37 -9.91
C ALA A 24 10.42 -6.99 -11.22
N PHE A 25 9.79 -8.04 -11.74
CA PHE A 25 10.14 -8.65 -13.01
C PHE A 25 9.89 -7.72 -14.21
N ILE A 26 8.74 -7.03 -14.25
CA ILE A 26 8.37 -6.08 -15.30
C ILE A 26 9.29 -4.85 -15.29
N SER A 27 9.56 -4.31 -14.11
CA SER A 27 10.35 -3.08 -13.91
C SER A 27 11.86 -3.26 -14.16
N ARG A 28 12.35 -4.49 -14.39
CA ARG A 28 13.80 -4.77 -14.62
C ARG A 28 14.42 -3.95 -15.75
N ARG A 29 13.63 -3.51 -16.74
CA ARG A 29 14.12 -2.74 -17.90
C ARG A 29 13.92 -1.22 -17.79
N GLY A 30 13.04 -0.74 -16.92
CA GLY A 30 12.61 0.66 -16.88
C GLY A 30 12.71 1.36 -15.52
N GLY A 31 12.89 0.60 -14.43
CA GLY A 31 12.84 1.08 -13.05
C GLY A 31 11.40 1.41 -12.61
N SER A 32 11.04 1.13 -11.36
CA SER A 32 9.72 1.49 -10.82
C SER A 32 9.77 2.84 -10.10
N LEU A 33 8.64 3.56 -10.06
CA LEU A 33 8.50 4.79 -9.28
C LEU A 33 8.97 4.60 -7.83
N ASN A 34 8.68 3.46 -7.20
CA ASN A 34 9.16 3.18 -5.85
C ASN A 34 10.69 3.14 -5.76
N GLN A 35 11.39 2.54 -6.73
CA GLN A 35 12.86 2.52 -6.78
C GLN A 35 13.44 3.93 -7.02
N ASP A 36 12.80 4.71 -7.90
CA ASP A 36 13.22 6.09 -8.13
C ASP A 36 13.02 6.96 -6.87
N MET A 37 11.93 6.72 -6.13
CA MET A 37 11.66 7.40 -4.86
C MET A 37 12.66 7.05 -3.75
N GLU A 38 13.28 5.87 -3.76
CA GLU A 38 14.35 5.53 -2.80
C GLU A 38 15.53 6.50 -2.91
N HIS A 39 15.90 6.89 -4.13
CA HIS A 39 16.98 7.84 -4.39
C HIS A 39 16.60 9.26 -3.93
N VAL A 40 15.38 9.70 -4.24
CA VAL A 40 14.87 11.01 -3.81
C VAL A 40 14.83 11.11 -2.29
N ARG A 41 14.39 10.05 -1.59
CA ARG A 41 14.36 10.01 -0.13
C ARG A 41 15.75 9.94 0.48
N ALA A 42 16.69 9.24 -0.14
CA ALA A 42 18.09 9.25 0.27
C ALA A 42 18.70 10.66 0.15
N ALA A 43 18.46 11.34 -0.97
CA ALA A 43 18.88 12.74 -1.16
C ALA A 43 18.22 13.70 -0.15
N TRP A 44 16.96 13.44 0.23
CA TRP A 44 16.29 14.16 1.30
C TRP A 44 17.00 13.96 2.65
N MET A 45 17.30 12.71 3.04
CA MET A 45 18.03 12.42 4.28
C MET A 45 19.43 13.03 4.29
N GLN A 46 20.14 12.99 3.16
CA GLN A 46 21.44 13.65 3.02
C GLN A 46 21.32 15.16 3.21
N SER A 47 20.34 15.79 2.56
CA SER A 47 20.09 17.22 2.68
C SER A 47 19.72 17.62 4.12
N MET A 48 18.94 16.80 4.82
CA MET A 48 18.57 17.01 6.23
C MET A 48 19.80 17.08 7.13
N THR A 49 20.87 16.31 6.87
CA THR A 49 22.10 16.37 7.69
C THR A 49 22.88 17.68 7.55
N HIS A 50 22.59 18.47 6.51
CA HIS A 50 23.22 19.76 6.27
C HIS A 50 22.42 20.94 6.86
N ARG A 51 21.19 20.69 7.33
CA ARG A 51 20.32 21.73 7.89
C ARG A 51 20.57 21.91 9.38
N GLU A 52 20.76 23.16 9.78
CA GLU A 52 20.86 23.54 11.19
C GLU A 52 19.51 23.29 11.89
N MET A 53 18.42 23.82 11.33
CA MET A 53 17.06 23.58 11.81
C MET A 53 16.38 22.41 11.09
N LYS A 54 16.10 21.33 11.83
CA LYS A 54 15.48 20.09 11.31
C LYS A 54 13.97 20.02 11.57
N LEU A 55 13.38 21.10 12.11
CA LEU A 55 11.95 21.19 12.40
C LEU A 55 11.08 20.94 11.16
N ILE A 56 11.51 21.42 9.99
CA ILE A 56 10.81 21.22 8.71
C ILE A 56 10.71 19.73 8.37
N ASP A 57 11.80 18.98 8.54
CA ASP A 57 11.85 17.56 8.22
C ASP A 57 10.95 16.74 9.16
N SER A 58 10.96 17.07 10.45
CA SER A 58 10.03 16.49 11.44
C SER A 58 8.56 16.82 11.12
N GLN A 59 8.25 18.02 10.65
CA GLN A 59 6.90 18.42 10.25
C GLN A 59 6.42 17.67 9.00
N LEU A 60 7.25 17.55 7.95
CA LEU A 60 6.95 16.77 6.74
C LEU A 60 6.68 15.30 7.08
N MET A 61 7.48 14.74 8.00
CA MET A 61 7.28 13.39 8.48
C MET A 61 5.99 13.26 9.30
N GLY A 62 5.68 14.23 10.14
CA GLY A 62 4.42 14.31 10.90
C GLY A 62 3.19 14.34 9.98
N HIS A 63 3.21 15.11 8.89
CA HIS A 63 2.14 15.09 7.89
C HIS A 63 1.97 13.73 7.24
N SER A 64 3.08 13.06 6.94
CA SER A 64 3.06 11.70 6.37
C SER A 64 2.47 10.69 7.36
N ILE A 65 2.83 10.76 8.64
CA ILE A 65 2.28 9.91 9.71
C ILE A 65 0.77 10.14 9.87
N ASN A 66 0.33 11.40 9.88
CA ASN A 66 -1.10 11.73 9.97
C ASN A 66 -1.89 11.17 8.77
N SER A 67 -1.35 11.27 7.56
CA SER A 67 -1.96 10.65 6.38
C SER A 67 -2.04 9.13 6.51
N ALA A 68 -0.97 8.48 6.95
CA ALA A 68 -0.96 7.03 7.19
C ALA A 68 -1.96 6.60 8.26
N SER A 69 -2.10 7.39 9.33
CA SER A 69 -3.09 7.15 10.39
C SER A 69 -4.53 7.29 9.86
N PHE A 70 -4.80 8.31 9.03
CA PHE A 70 -6.12 8.49 8.44
C PHE A 70 -6.54 7.28 7.57
N PHE A 71 -5.62 6.77 6.74
CA PHE A 71 -5.86 5.53 6.00
C PHE A 71 -6.07 4.34 6.94
N ALA A 72 -5.24 4.15 7.97
CA ALA A 72 -5.41 3.05 8.92
C ALA A 72 -6.78 3.09 9.62
N SER A 73 -7.23 4.26 10.08
CA SER A 73 -8.54 4.45 10.71
C SER A 73 -9.69 4.16 9.75
N THR A 74 -9.60 4.65 8.51
CA THR A 74 -10.60 4.36 7.48
C THR A 74 -10.67 2.85 7.19
N ASN A 75 -9.52 2.17 7.17
CA ASN A 75 -9.47 0.73 6.97
C ASN A 75 -10.17 -0.04 8.09
N LEU A 76 -9.95 0.38 9.33
CA LEU A 76 -10.60 -0.21 10.50
C LEU A 76 -12.13 -0.06 10.44
N LEU A 77 -12.64 1.08 9.97
CA LEU A 77 -14.08 1.28 9.75
C LEU A 77 -14.63 0.31 8.69
N LEU A 78 -13.92 0.11 7.58
CA LEU A 78 -14.34 -0.87 6.56
C LEU A 78 -14.32 -2.31 7.09
N ILE A 79 -13.28 -2.66 7.86
CA ILE A 79 -13.20 -3.96 8.54
C ILE A 79 -14.41 -4.14 9.46
N ALA A 80 -14.73 -3.14 10.30
CA ALA A 80 -15.88 -3.20 11.20
C ALA A 80 -17.21 -3.35 10.44
N ALA A 81 -17.39 -2.64 9.32
CA ALA A 81 -18.59 -2.75 8.49
C ALA A 81 -18.76 -4.15 7.88
N VAL A 82 -17.70 -4.69 7.26
CA VAL A 82 -17.74 -6.03 6.64
C VAL A 82 -17.86 -7.12 7.70
N ALA A 83 -17.11 -7.01 8.80
CA ALA A 83 -17.16 -7.95 9.91
C ALA A 83 -18.52 -7.94 10.62
N GLY A 84 -19.16 -6.78 10.75
CA GLY A 84 -20.50 -6.65 11.32
C GLY A 84 -21.56 -7.40 10.51
N ILE A 85 -21.43 -7.42 9.18
CA ILE A 85 -22.30 -8.23 8.31
C ILE A 85 -21.94 -9.71 8.42
N LEU A 86 -20.65 -10.05 8.33
CA LEU A 86 -20.17 -11.44 8.32
C LEU A 86 -20.46 -12.18 9.63
N PHE A 87 -20.33 -11.51 10.77
CA PHE A 87 -20.53 -12.09 12.09
C PHE A 87 -21.88 -11.71 12.73
N GLY A 88 -22.72 -10.93 12.03
CA GLY A 88 -24.04 -10.48 12.49
C GLY A 88 -25.15 -11.54 12.42
N GLY A 89 -24.83 -12.76 12.00
CA GLY A 89 -25.77 -13.87 11.85
C GLY A 89 -26.60 -13.81 10.56
N GLU A 90 -27.57 -14.73 10.44
CA GLU A 90 -28.34 -14.90 9.19
C GLU A 90 -29.13 -13.65 8.80
N SER A 91 -29.72 -12.93 9.75
CA SER A 91 -30.54 -11.74 9.46
C SER A 91 -29.73 -10.61 8.80
N ALA A 92 -28.49 -10.39 9.24
CA ALA A 92 -27.60 -9.37 8.65
C ALA A 92 -27.20 -9.75 7.21
N LEU A 93 -26.87 -11.03 6.99
CA LEU A 93 -26.51 -11.55 5.68
C LEU A 93 -27.69 -11.54 4.71
N GLN A 94 -28.89 -11.90 5.16
CA GLN A 94 -30.11 -11.85 4.35
C GLN A 94 -30.48 -10.40 3.98
N GLY A 95 -30.38 -9.47 4.94
CA GLY A 95 -30.60 -8.05 4.67
C GLY A 95 -29.63 -7.49 3.63
N PHE A 96 -28.37 -7.89 3.68
CA PHE A 96 -27.37 -7.53 2.67
C PHE A 96 -27.67 -8.17 1.30
N ALA A 97 -28.02 -9.46 1.29
CA ALA A 97 -28.32 -10.19 0.05
C ALA A 97 -29.51 -9.59 -0.70
N ALA A 98 -30.55 -9.14 0.02
CA ALA A 98 -31.75 -8.56 -0.55
C ALA A 98 -31.52 -7.25 -1.34
N VAL A 99 -30.41 -6.53 -1.08
CA VAL A 99 -30.15 -5.20 -1.66
C VAL A 99 -29.24 -5.24 -2.89
N GLY A 100 -28.43 -6.28 -3.08
CA GLY A 100 -27.51 -6.25 -4.23
C GLY A 100 -26.52 -7.40 -4.41
N ALA A 101 -26.64 -8.51 -3.69
CA ALA A 101 -25.82 -9.68 -3.99
C ALA A 101 -26.56 -10.57 -5.00
N GLU A 102 -25.80 -11.17 -5.92
CA GLU A 102 -26.29 -12.26 -6.76
C GLU A 102 -26.90 -13.37 -5.86
N ASN A 103 -27.99 -14.01 -6.27
CA ASN A 103 -28.65 -15.07 -5.49
C ASN A 103 -27.73 -16.29 -5.33
N VAL A 104 -26.89 -16.28 -4.29
CA VAL A 104 -25.93 -17.34 -3.98
C VAL A 104 -26.24 -17.98 -2.62
N PRO A 105 -25.87 -19.25 -2.41
CA PRO A 105 -25.92 -19.88 -1.09
C PRO A 105 -25.20 -19.06 -0.02
N MET A 106 -25.74 -19.04 1.20
CA MET A 106 -25.21 -18.23 2.30
C MET A 106 -23.70 -18.43 2.55
N LYS A 107 -23.25 -19.69 2.52
CA LYS A 107 -21.82 -20.06 2.67
C LYS A 107 -20.91 -19.41 1.62
N ILE A 108 -21.42 -19.18 0.40
CA ILE A 108 -20.65 -18.49 -0.66
C ILE A 108 -20.60 -16.99 -0.37
N LEU A 109 -21.70 -16.38 0.08
CA LEU A 109 -21.71 -14.98 0.48
C LEU A 109 -20.73 -14.71 1.63
N GLU A 110 -20.71 -15.58 2.65
CA GLU A 110 -19.74 -15.53 3.74
C GLU A 110 -18.29 -15.60 3.22
N ALA A 111 -18.01 -16.51 2.29
CA ALA A 111 -16.68 -16.62 1.68
C ALA A 111 -16.28 -15.35 0.88
N LYS A 112 -17.23 -14.74 0.17
CA LYS A 112 -17.00 -13.47 -0.55
C LYS A 112 -16.65 -12.33 0.42
N LEU A 113 -17.43 -12.18 1.49
CA LEU A 113 -17.18 -11.16 2.53
C LEU A 113 -15.88 -11.44 3.31
N ALA A 114 -15.58 -12.70 3.61
CA ALA A 114 -14.34 -13.11 4.25
C ALA A 114 -13.12 -12.77 3.38
N LEU A 115 -13.20 -12.93 2.06
CA LEU A 115 -12.12 -12.53 1.15
C LEU A 115 -11.85 -11.02 1.22
N VAL A 116 -12.90 -10.19 1.22
CA VAL A 116 -12.78 -8.73 1.40
C VAL A 116 -12.13 -8.42 2.75
N LEU A 117 -12.62 -9.03 3.82
CA LEU A 117 -12.10 -8.83 5.18
C LEU A 117 -10.62 -9.21 5.29
N ILE A 118 -10.21 -10.33 4.70
CA ILE A 118 -8.80 -10.76 4.67
C ILE A 118 -7.92 -9.74 3.94
N CYS A 119 -8.39 -9.18 2.83
CA CYS A 119 -7.65 -8.16 2.09
C CYS A 119 -7.48 -6.87 2.90
N LEU A 120 -8.56 -6.40 3.53
CA LEU A 120 -8.54 -5.23 4.39
C LEU A 120 -7.64 -5.45 5.61
N ALA A 121 -7.73 -6.61 6.27
CA ALA A 121 -6.91 -6.97 7.41
C ALA A 121 -5.42 -7.03 7.04
N ARG A 122 -5.07 -7.64 5.90
CA ARG A 122 -3.70 -7.66 5.39
C ARG A 122 -3.17 -6.24 5.16
N GLY A 123 -3.95 -5.36 4.55
CA GLY A 123 -3.58 -3.95 4.35
C GLY A 123 -3.49 -3.15 5.66
N PHE A 124 -4.34 -3.46 6.65
CA PHE A 124 -4.30 -2.84 7.97
C PHE A 124 -3.00 -3.14 8.72
N LEU A 125 -2.55 -4.40 8.65
CA LEU A 125 -1.27 -4.79 9.23
C LEU A 125 -0.09 -4.06 8.58
N ASP A 126 -0.13 -3.84 7.26
CA ASP A 126 0.88 -3.02 6.56
C ASP A 126 0.86 -1.56 7.03
N PHE A 127 -0.32 -0.98 7.26
CA PHE A 127 -0.42 0.39 7.80
C PHE A 127 0.12 0.50 9.23
N ILE A 128 -0.18 -0.48 10.09
CA ILE A 128 0.39 -0.52 11.46
C ILE A 128 1.91 -0.58 11.39
N TRP A 129 2.44 -1.45 10.53
CA TRP A 129 3.88 -1.60 10.36
C TRP A 129 4.52 -0.32 9.81
N ALA A 130 3.91 0.29 8.80
CA ALA A 130 4.34 1.57 8.24
C ALA A 130 4.39 2.66 9.32
N LEU A 131 3.31 2.86 10.07
CA LEU A 131 3.24 3.87 11.15
C LEU A 131 4.35 3.68 12.18
N ARG A 132 4.65 2.43 12.55
CA ARG A 132 5.71 2.12 13.50
C ARG A 132 7.09 2.50 12.94
N GLN A 133 7.40 2.08 11.72
CA GLN A 133 8.66 2.42 11.05
C GLN A 133 8.79 3.94 10.81
N MET A 134 7.70 4.62 10.48
CA MET A 134 7.65 6.07 10.32
C MET A 134 7.95 6.80 11.64
N ASN A 135 7.43 6.32 12.78
CA ASN A 135 7.76 6.87 14.08
C ASN A 135 9.23 6.62 14.47
N TYR A 136 9.80 5.47 14.09
CA TYR A 136 11.24 5.22 14.26
C TYR A 136 12.08 6.19 13.42
N ALA A 137 11.68 6.43 12.16
CA ALA A 137 12.34 7.40 11.29
C ALA A 137 12.24 8.82 11.86
N LEU A 138 11.07 9.21 12.38
CA LEU A 138 10.88 10.51 13.04
C LEU A 138 11.78 10.66 14.27
N ALA A 139 11.86 9.64 15.12
CA ALA A 139 12.75 9.65 16.29
C ALA A 139 14.22 9.78 15.87
N LEU A 140 14.63 9.09 14.80
CA LEU A 140 15.97 9.20 14.25
C LEU A 140 16.27 10.60 13.70
N ILE A 141 15.33 11.21 12.97
CA ILE A 141 15.44 12.60 12.50
C ILE A 141 15.58 13.56 13.68
N GLY A 142 14.80 13.37 14.75
CA GLY A 142 14.87 14.17 15.97
C GLY A 142 16.18 14.00 16.74
N ALA A 143 16.81 12.82 16.65
CA ALA A 143 18.09 12.51 17.27
C ALA A 143 19.31 12.82 16.38
N ALA A 144 19.11 13.44 15.21
CA ALA A 144 20.18 13.70 14.26
C ALA A 144 21.28 14.59 14.89
N PRO A 145 22.52 14.09 15.02
CA PRO A 145 23.57 14.81 15.72
C PRO A 145 24.03 16.06 14.94
N GLU A 146 24.74 16.95 15.62
CA GLU A 146 25.55 17.97 14.95
C GLU A 146 26.77 17.27 14.33
N ILE A 147 26.65 16.92 13.05
CA ILE A 147 27.70 16.15 12.38
C ILE A 147 28.67 17.11 11.70
N HIS A 148 29.95 17.08 12.11
CA HIS A 148 30.99 17.93 11.55
C HIS A 148 31.78 17.27 10.41
N THR A 149 31.83 15.93 10.34
CA THR A 149 32.56 15.22 9.28
C THR A 149 31.62 14.80 8.13
N LYS A 150 32.13 14.82 6.88
CA LYS A 150 31.36 14.37 5.71
C LYS A 150 31.03 12.88 5.77
N THR A 151 31.93 12.06 6.32
CA THR A 151 31.77 10.61 6.42
C THR A 151 30.63 10.22 7.35
N ASP A 152 30.54 10.84 8.52
CA ASP A 152 29.49 10.55 9.50
C ASP A 152 28.12 11.02 9.00
N ARG A 153 28.07 12.12 8.21
CA ARG A 153 26.81 12.62 7.60
C ARG A 153 26.26 11.59 6.62
N LYS A 154 27.13 11.05 5.77
CA LYS A 154 26.75 10.04 4.79
C LYS A 154 26.22 8.79 5.49
N ALA A 155 26.97 8.25 6.45
CA ALA A 155 26.56 7.07 7.21
C ALA A 155 25.21 7.26 7.91
N PHE A 156 24.99 8.42 8.56
CA PHE A 156 23.72 8.73 9.21
C PHE A 156 22.57 8.86 8.20
N SER A 157 22.78 9.56 7.09
CA SER A 157 21.76 9.73 6.06
C SER A 157 21.34 8.41 5.40
N GLU A 158 22.29 7.49 5.20
CA GLU A 158 22.03 6.14 4.69
C GLU A 158 21.22 5.32 5.70
N ALA A 159 21.59 5.35 6.99
CA ALA A 159 20.83 4.69 8.04
C ALA A 159 19.39 5.22 8.15
N ALA A 160 19.20 6.55 8.04
CA ALA A 160 17.88 7.16 8.03
C ALA A 160 17.05 6.75 6.79
N GLY A 161 17.68 6.70 5.61
CA GLY A 161 17.05 6.22 4.38
C GLY A 161 16.63 4.75 4.45
N GLN A 162 17.46 3.90 5.04
CA GLN A 162 17.18 2.47 5.25
C GLN A 162 15.98 2.23 6.19
N LEU A 163 15.65 3.19 7.04
CA LEU A 163 14.48 3.11 7.91
C LEU A 163 13.22 3.70 7.24
N LEU A 164 13.37 4.84 6.56
CA LEU A 164 12.27 5.55 5.91
C LEU A 164 11.72 4.82 4.68
N ASN A 165 12.60 4.24 3.84
CA ASN A 165 12.19 3.59 2.60
C ASN A 165 11.26 2.37 2.83
N PRO A 166 11.59 1.43 3.73
CA PRO A 166 10.68 0.35 4.08
C PRO A 166 9.36 0.84 4.69
N ALA A 167 9.38 1.93 5.46
CA ALA A 167 8.18 2.51 6.06
C ALA A 167 7.17 2.96 4.99
N LEU A 168 7.64 3.73 4.01
CA LEU A 168 6.81 4.24 2.92
C LEU A 168 6.45 3.14 1.89
N SER A 169 7.30 2.12 1.74
CA SER A 169 6.96 0.92 1.00
C SER A 169 5.80 0.16 1.66
N SER A 170 5.85 -0.04 2.97
CA SER A 170 4.77 -0.67 3.75
C SER A 170 3.48 0.13 3.67
N PHE A 171 3.56 1.46 3.73
CA PHE A 171 2.40 2.33 3.51
C PHE A 171 1.78 2.09 2.11
N SER A 172 2.61 2.01 1.08
CA SER A 172 2.16 1.72 -0.29
C SER A 172 1.55 0.32 -0.42
N GLN A 173 2.05 -0.67 0.33
CA GLN A 173 1.47 -2.02 0.41
C GLN A 173 0.08 -2.00 1.08
N GLY A 174 -0.08 -1.22 2.15
CA GLY A 174 -1.39 -1.00 2.78
C GLY A 174 -2.39 -0.38 1.81
N VAL A 175 -1.98 0.66 1.07
CA VAL A 175 -2.81 1.29 0.03
C VAL A 175 -3.21 0.28 -1.05
N ARG A 176 -2.28 -0.56 -1.49
CA ARG A 176 -2.57 -1.66 -2.45
C ARG A 176 -3.61 -2.64 -1.89
N GLY A 177 -3.60 -2.90 -0.59
CA GLY A 177 -4.63 -3.71 0.09
C GLY A 177 -6.04 -3.24 -0.22
N TYR A 178 -6.29 -1.93 -0.28
CA TYR A 178 -7.60 -1.39 -0.67
C TYR A 178 -8.01 -1.72 -2.10
N TYR A 179 -7.09 -1.62 -3.06
CA TYR A 179 -7.39 -1.94 -4.46
C TYR A 179 -7.82 -3.40 -4.62
N PHE A 180 -7.17 -4.31 -3.89
CA PHE A 180 -7.54 -5.73 -3.90
C PHE A 180 -8.78 -6.03 -3.05
N ALA A 181 -9.01 -5.31 -1.95
CA ALA A 181 -10.27 -5.41 -1.20
C ALA A 181 -11.46 -4.95 -2.05
N LEU A 182 -11.30 -3.90 -2.84
CA LEU A 182 -12.30 -3.43 -3.80
C LEU A 182 -12.52 -4.44 -4.92
N ALA A 183 -11.45 -5.02 -5.47
CA ALA A 183 -11.55 -6.11 -6.44
C ALA A 183 -12.25 -7.35 -5.86
N ALA A 184 -11.97 -7.71 -4.61
CA ALA A 184 -12.66 -8.78 -3.90
C ALA A 184 -14.15 -8.45 -3.68
N ALA A 185 -14.48 -7.19 -3.37
CA ALA A 185 -15.87 -6.75 -3.21
C ALA A 185 -16.64 -6.83 -4.53
N ALA A 186 -15.99 -6.62 -5.68
CA ALA A 186 -16.61 -6.82 -6.99
C ALA A 186 -17.10 -8.27 -7.20
N TRP A 187 -16.52 -9.26 -6.49
CA TRP A 187 -16.99 -10.65 -6.54
C TRP A 187 -18.43 -10.82 -6.04
N LEU A 188 -18.96 -9.87 -5.26
CA LEU A 188 -20.36 -9.87 -4.82
C LEU A 188 -21.34 -9.86 -6.01
N PHE A 189 -20.93 -9.27 -7.14
CA PHE A 189 -21.71 -9.23 -8.39
C PHE A 189 -21.44 -10.41 -9.33
N GLY A 190 -20.50 -11.28 -8.99
CA GLY A 190 -20.19 -12.51 -9.72
C GLY A 190 -18.72 -12.66 -10.12
N PRO A 191 -18.34 -13.81 -10.72
CA PRO A 191 -16.93 -14.15 -11.01
C PRO A 191 -16.29 -13.25 -12.09
N LEU A 192 -17.08 -12.80 -13.06
CA LEU A 192 -16.62 -11.87 -14.10
C LEU A 192 -16.20 -10.53 -13.51
N TRP A 193 -16.96 -10.02 -12.54
CA TRP A 193 -16.66 -8.76 -11.86
C TRP A 193 -15.42 -8.87 -10.96
N LEU A 194 -15.20 -10.03 -10.34
CA LEU A 194 -13.94 -10.32 -9.65
C LEU A 194 -12.75 -10.26 -10.63
N ALA A 195 -12.84 -10.96 -11.76
CA ALA A 195 -11.76 -10.98 -12.76
C ALA A 195 -11.48 -9.58 -13.33
N LEU A 196 -12.52 -8.81 -13.66
CA LEU A 196 -12.40 -7.43 -14.11
C LEU A 196 -11.81 -6.51 -13.03
N GLY A 197 -12.27 -6.64 -11.78
CA GLY A 197 -11.76 -5.90 -10.63
C GLY A 197 -10.27 -6.16 -10.40
N VAL A 198 -9.83 -7.42 -10.48
CA VAL A 198 -8.42 -7.79 -10.35
C VAL A 198 -7.59 -7.24 -11.50
N ALA A 199 -8.03 -7.45 -12.75
CA ALA A 199 -7.30 -7.02 -13.93
C ALA A 199 -7.16 -5.49 -13.97
N SER A 200 -8.22 -4.75 -13.64
CA SER A 200 -8.21 -3.29 -13.57
C SER A 200 -7.34 -2.77 -12.43
N SER A 201 -7.49 -3.30 -11.21
CA SER A 201 -6.64 -2.92 -10.07
C SER A 201 -5.17 -3.19 -10.35
N PHE A 202 -4.84 -4.39 -10.85
CA PHE A 202 -3.47 -4.78 -11.19
C PHE A 202 -2.89 -3.89 -12.30
N GLY A 203 -3.63 -3.73 -13.41
CA GLY A 203 -3.21 -2.90 -14.54
C GLY A 203 -3.01 -1.44 -14.16
N LEU A 204 -3.91 -0.88 -13.35
CA LEU A 204 -3.81 0.50 -12.85
C LEU A 204 -2.58 0.69 -11.96
N LEU A 205 -2.30 -0.25 -11.07
CA LEU A 205 -1.14 -0.19 -10.18
C LEU A 205 0.18 -0.28 -10.94
N ILE A 206 0.27 -1.17 -11.94
CA ILE A 206 1.43 -1.26 -12.85
C ILE A 206 1.60 0.05 -13.63
N TYR A 207 0.53 0.56 -14.24
CA TYR A 207 0.56 1.83 -14.97
C TYR A 207 1.06 2.98 -14.07
N ARG A 208 0.60 3.03 -12.83
CA ARG A 208 1.01 4.06 -11.86
C ARG A 208 2.49 3.97 -11.50
N GLN A 209 3.04 2.77 -11.37
CA GLN A 209 4.46 2.56 -11.03
C GLN A 209 5.41 2.80 -12.22
N GLU A 210 5.00 2.50 -13.44
CA GLU A 210 5.91 2.51 -14.61
C GLU A 210 5.76 3.74 -15.51
N ALA A 211 4.52 4.13 -15.80
CA ALA A 211 4.21 4.97 -16.95
C ALA A 211 3.46 6.26 -16.60
N SER A 212 3.05 6.43 -15.34
CA SER A 212 2.33 7.63 -14.91
C SER A 212 3.16 8.91 -15.10
N PRO A 213 2.51 10.07 -15.29
CA PRO A 213 3.20 11.35 -15.35
C PRO A 213 4.09 11.59 -14.12
N ALA A 214 3.63 11.16 -12.93
CA ALA A 214 4.42 11.22 -11.70
C ALA A 214 5.66 10.33 -11.75
N ALA A 215 5.54 9.08 -12.23
CA ALA A 215 6.69 8.18 -12.42
C ALA A 215 7.75 8.81 -13.34
N ARG A 216 7.33 9.39 -14.48
CA ARG A 216 8.24 10.07 -15.41
C ARG A 216 8.89 11.31 -14.77
N ALA A 217 8.12 12.11 -14.03
CA ALA A 217 8.62 13.31 -13.37
C ALA A 217 9.68 12.98 -12.31
N ILE A 218 9.42 11.97 -11.47
CA ILE A 218 10.37 11.51 -10.44
C ILE A 218 11.61 10.89 -11.07
N ARG A 219 11.47 10.11 -12.14
CA ARG A 219 12.61 9.55 -12.88
C ARG A 219 13.51 10.65 -13.47
N ASN A 220 12.91 11.73 -13.96
CA ASN A 220 13.67 12.90 -14.41
C ASN A 220 14.34 13.63 -13.24
N ALA A 221 13.65 13.81 -12.11
CA ALA A 221 14.22 14.42 -10.91
C ALA A 221 15.40 13.62 -10.35
N ARG A 222 15.31 12.27 -10.34
CA ARG A 222 16.41 11.39 -9.96
C ARG A 222 17.67 11.64 -10.79
N ARG A 223 17.54 11.75 -12.12
CA ARG A 223 18.67 12.05 -13.02
C ARG A 223 19.36 13.38 -12.69
N LEU A 224 18.62 14.34 -12.15
CA LEU A 224 19.19 15.63 -11.71
C LEU A 224 19.87 15.55 -10.35
N LEU A 225 19.48 14.61 -9.49
CA LEU A 225 20.08 14.38 -8.17
C LEU A 225 21.33 13.50 -8.23
N ASP A 226 21.42 12.64 -9.26
CA ASP A 226 22.57 11.76 -9.50
C ASP A 226 23.73 12.47 -10.26
N ASN A 227 23.48 13.67 -10.82
CA ASN A 227 24.47 14.54 -11.50
C ASN A 227 25.03 15.61 -10.57
#